data_AF-Q7RLZ3-F1
#
_entry.id   AF-Q7RLZ3-F1
#
_cell.length_a   1.000
_cell.length_b   1.000
_cell.length_c   1.000
_cell.angle_alpha   90.00
_cell.angle_beta   90.00
_cell.angle_gamma   90.00
#
_symmetry.space_group_name_H-M   'P 1'
#
loop_
_entity.id
_entity.type
_entity.pdbx_description
1 polymer ?
#
loop_
_entity_poly.entity_id
_entity_poly.type
_entity_poly.pdbx_seq_one_letter_code
_entity_poly.pdbx_strand_id
1 'polypeptide(L)'
;MVISVMKKIVRMADIFQPIFTHPNIINNINNNSNSKIQKNVLYFINLTNLHIYEQLLIEESLYRLSSSLSNRLNKIGFFIINDTTKGVENCDNNNNSGSGSGSGSDKCVIFGMSRKAKEHINDTNYIKKNNILLIKRYTGGGTVYINRNCILASFILPNDFEKETKLYPSNISNWTFNYFFKPFIQKENDNKNNNNNNNNNNEYTFNKTFQYYEQDFVCKINDKNDIIKKVGGNAQAFSKDYFVHHTSFIWNLNKFEEIEKVLSNPLKQPSYRNKRNHKDFITSIDSCLHKSIDTPDKFIQHLVENMKYVLNKKNKLNKNEIWFFNNIQFNNEDNLPLITGDVFDQIYAVDLRLLKEIVHFYINNNDLKNLRSTYFLDIYGNKVSESFYNFNSFIIN
;
A
#
# COMPACT_ATOMS: atom_id res chain seq x y z
N MET A 1 23.86 16.17 24.54
CA MET A 1 22.76 15.24 24.87
C MET A 1 21.49 16.07 24.99
N VAL A 2 20.80 16.33 23.87
CA VAL A 2 19.53 17.08 23.88
C VAL A 2 18.44 16.06 24.15
N ILE A 3 17.75 16.18 25.28
CA ILE A 3 16.58 15.39 25.62
C ILE A 3 15.51 15.74 24.57
N SER A 4 15.42 14.92 23.53
CA SER A 4 14.26 14.89 22.64
C SER A 4 13.07 14.52 23.52
N VAL A 5 12.18 15.46 23.80
CA VAL A 5 10.88 15.14 24.38
C VAL A 5 10.15 14.31 23.32
N MET A 6 10.31 12.99 23.39
CA MET A 6 9.57 12.04 22.55
C MET A 6 8.10 12.21 22.88
N LYS A 7 7.37 12.96 22.06
CA LYS A 7 5.91 12.89 22.08
C LYS A 7 5.52 11.46 21.70
N LYS A 8 4.83 10.77 22.60
CA LYS A 8 4.20 9.48 22.31
C LYS A 8 2.95 9.74 21.46
N ILE A 9 2.69 8.93 20.43
CA ILE A 9 1.38 8.91 19.76
C ILE A 9 0.43 8.23 20.73
N VAL A 10 -0.55 8.98 21.25
CA VAL A 10 -1.53 8.46 22.22
C VAL A 10 -2.94 8.57 21.67
N ARG A 11 -3.22 9.56 20.82
CA ARG A 11 -4.54 9.83 20.24
C ARG A 11 -4.46 9.98 18.73
N MET A 12 -5.59 9.80 18.04
CA MET A 12 -5.68 9.94 16.58
C MET A 12 -5.10 11.27 16.10
N ALA A 13 -5.41 12.37 16.79
CA ALA A 13 -4.94 13.70 16.42
C ALA A 13 -3.41 13.80 16.35
N ASP A 14 -2.68 12.99 17.12
CA ASP A 14 -1.22 13.01 17.14
C ASP A 14 -0.62 12.48 15.83
N ILE A 15 -1.30 11.55 15.13
CA ILE A 15 -0.92 11.07 13.79
C ILE A 15 -1.07 12.18 12.76
N PHE A 16 -2.12 13.01 12.91
CA PHE A 16 -2.42 14.08 11.96
C PHE A 16 -1.77 15.42 12.33
N GLN A 17 -1.01 15.54 13.42
CA GLN A 17 -0.34 16.79 13.80
C GLN A 17 1.11 16.59 14.27
N PRO A 18 1.98 15.91 13.52
CA PRO A 18 3.32 15.63 14.01
C PRO A 18 4.27 16.80 13.80
N ILE A 19 5.15 16.98 14.78
CA ILE A 19 6.36 17.83 14.81
C ILE A 19 6.13 19.35 14.86
N PHE A 20 5.90 19.88 16.08
CA PHE A 20 6.45 21.19 16.43
C PHE A 20 7.77 20.95 17.16
N THR A 21 8.90 21.08 16.47
CA THR A 21 10.12 21.44 17.22
C THR A 21 10.04 22.92 17.51
N HIS A 22 10.05 23.29 18.78
CA HIS A 22 10.18 24.69 19.19
C HIS A 22 11.31 25.40 18.41
N PRO A 23 11.18 26.71 18.10
CA PRO A 23 12.18 27.48 17.37
C PRO A 23 13.57 27.54 18.03
N ASN A 24 13.72 27.08 19.27
CA ASN A 24 14.86 27.41 20.13
C ASN A 24 16.15 26.59 19.86
N ILE A 25 16.26 25.85 18.75
CA ILE A 25 17.49 25.10 18.38
C ILE A 25 18.18 25.70 17.14
N ILE A 26 17.71 26.82 16.59
CA ILE A 26 18.44 27.58 15.57
C ILE A 26 18.83 28.91 16.19
N ASN A 27 19.86 28.92 17.04
CA ASN A 27 20.48 30.17 17.50
C ASN A 27 21.98 30.04 17.76
N ASN A 28 22.67 29.15 17.05
CA ASN A 28 24.13 29.19 16.94
C ASN A 28 24.51 28.60 15.58
N ILE A 29 24.39 29.39 14.52
CA ILE A 29 25.25 29.46 13.32
C ILE A 29 24.69 30.62 12.47
N ASN A 30 25.44 31.71 12.46
CA ASN A 30 25.52 32.81 11.50
C ASN A 30 24.30 33.18 10.62
N ASN A 31 23.91 34.45 10.80
CA ASN A 31 23.05 35.30 9.97
C ASN A 31 23.11 35.04 8.46
N ASN A 32 21.97 34.59 7.89
CA ASN A 32 21.24 35.20 6.76
C ASN A 32 20.32 34.19 6.07
N SER A 33 19.25 33.77 6.75
CA SER A 33 17.94 33.37 6.18
C SER A 33 17.04 32.83 7.29
N ASN A 34 16.08 33.63 7.76
CA ASN A 34 15.05 33.21 8.72
C ASN A 34 13.98 32.30 8.06
N SER A 35 14.36 31.33 7.24
CA SER A 35 13.40 30.33 6.74
C SER A 35 13.24 29.23 7.79
N LYS A 36 12.10 29.22 8.49
CA LYS A 36 11.69 28.08 9.31
C LYS A 36 11.59 26.85 8.39
N ILE A 37 12.47 25.87 8.59
CA ILE A 37 12.43 24.60 7.84
C ILE A 37 11.12 23.87 8.17
N GLN A 38 10.33 23.54 7.15
CA GLN A 38 9.10 22.76 7.33
C GLN A 38 9.46 21.29 7.59
N LYS A 39 8.85 20.69 8.61
CA LYS A 39 9.10 19.30 9.02
C LYS A 39 7.88 18.45 8.71
N ASN A 40 8.01 17.62 7.69
CA ASN A 40 6.96 16.73 7.21
C ASN A 40 7.24 15.30 7.66
N VAL A 41 6.21 14.46 7.70
CA VAL A 41 6.35 13.06 8.13
C VAL A 41 5.70 12.13 7.12
N LEU A 42 6.40 11.07 6.74
CA LEU A 42 5.84 9.89 6.09
C LEU A 42 5.75 8.79 7.15
N TYR A 43 4.54 8.36 7.48
CA TYR A 43 4.32 7.23 8.38
C TYR A 43 4.28 5.92 7.60
N PHE A 44 5.12 4.97 8.00
CA PHE A 44 4.98 3.57 7.63
C PHE A 44 3.97 2.90 8.57
N ILE A 45 3.02 2.19 7.98
CA ILE A 45 2.01 1.41 8.69
C ILE A 45 1.95 0.02 8.06
N ASN A 46 2.19 -1.00 8.89
CA ASN A 46 2.01 -2.38 8.48
C ASN A 46 0.64 -2.90 8.97
N LEU A 47 -0.21 -3.31 8.02
CA LEU A 47 -1.53 -3.87 8.26
C LEU A 47 -1.61 -5.36 7.91
N THR A 48 -0.47 -6.04 7.72
CA THR A 48 -0.43 -7.50 7.65
C THR A 48 -1.23 -8.09 8.82
N ASN A 49 -2.08 -9.08 8.53
CA ASN A 49 -3.10 -9.69 9.40
C ASN A 49 -4.47 -8.99 9.46
N LEU A 50 -4.63 -7.80 8.89
CA LEU A 50 -5.96 -7.21 8.70
C LEU A 50 -6.53 -7.62 7.36
N HIS A 51 -7.84 -7.89 7.36
CA HIS A 51 -8.54 -8.18 6.12
C HIS A 51 -8.54 -6.95 5.20
N ILE A 52 -8.55 -7.17 3.89
CA ILE A 52 -8.40 -6.08 2.90
C ILE A 52 -9.53 -5.05 2.99
N TYR A 53 -10.72 -5.49 3.42
CA TYR A 53 -11.81 -4.56 3.71
C TYR A 53 -11.44 -3.55 4.79
N GLU A 54 -10.81 -4.00 5.87
CA GLU A 54 -10.39 -3.17 6.99
C GLU A 54 -9.26 -2.23 6.58
N GLN A 55 -8.29 -2.74 5.80
CA GLN A 55 -7.29 -1.90 5.15
C GLN A 55 -7.93 -0.78 4.33
N LEU A 56 -8.91 -1.09 3.48
CA LEU A 56 -9.58 -0.08 2.65
C LEU A 56 -10.33 0.97 3.49
N LEU A 57 -10.95 0.57 4.61
CA LEU A 57 -11.56 1.51 5.56
C LEU A 57 -10.51 2.42 6.22
N ILE A 58 -9.38 1.85 6.65
CA ILE A 58 -8.28 2.62 7.25
C ILE A 58 -7.67 3.58 6.23
N GLU A 59 -7.33 3.10 5.03
CA GLU A 59 -6.78 3.92 3.95
C GLU A 59 -7.70 5.08 3.60
N GLU A 60 -9.00 4.81 3.40
CA GLU A 60 -9.96 5.85 3.08
C GLU A 60 -10.07 6.88 4.22
N SER A 61 -10.07 6.41 5.47
CA SER A 61 -10.14 7.29 6.64
C SER A 61 -8.91 8.20 6.71
N LEU A 62 -7.70 7.63 6.60
CA LEU A 62 -6.45 8.40 6.58
C LEU A 62 -6.46 9.43 5.44
N TYR A 63 -6.84 9.01 4.24
CA TYR A 63 -6.92 9.88 3.08
C TYR A 63 -7.90 11.05 3.25
N ARG A 64 -9.11 10.78 3.73
CA ARG A 64 -10.17 11.80 3.89
C ARG A 64 -9.90 12.75 5.05
N LEU A 65 -9.34 12.24 6.14
CA LEU A 65 -9.05 13.02 7.34
C LEU A 65 -7.81 13.90 7.20
N SER A 66 -6.84 13.49 6.38
CA SER A 66 -5.53 14.16 6.27
C SER A 66 -5.61 15.67 6.02
N SER A 67 -6.49 16.12 5.10
CA SER A 67 -6.65 17.56 4.83
C SER A 67 -7.24 18.31 6.03
N SER A 68 -8.28 17.76 6.65
CA SER A 68 -9.01 18.41 7.75
C SER A 68 -8.23 18.46 9.06
N LEU A 69 -7.47 17.40 9.39
CA LEU A 69 -6.82 17.26 10.70
C LEU A 69 -5.37 17.74 10.74
N SER A 70 -4.73 17.88 9.57
CA SER A 70 -3.34 18.37 9.49
C SER A 70 -3.16 19.86 9.73
N ASN A 71 -4.25 20.63 9.76
CA ASN A 71 -4.25 22.09 9.97
C ASN A 71 -3.28 22.86 9.05
N ARG A 72 -2.82 22.24 7.95
CA ARG A 72 -1.82 22.77 7.01
C ARG A 72 -0.49 23.21 7.66
N LEU A 73 -0.23 22.79 8.89
CA LEU A 73 0.98 23.16 9.64
C LEU A 73 2.19 22.39 9.12
N ASN A 74 2.06 21.06 9.07
CA ASN A 74 3.03 20.13 8.53
C ASN A 74 2.35 19.18 7.55
N LYS A 75 3.10 18.69 6.57
CA LYS A 75 2.58 17.70 5.63
C LYS A 75 2.78 16.31 6.20
N ILE A 76 1.82 15.45 5.91
CA ILE A 76 1.75 14.10 6.43
C ILE A 76 1.54 13.18 5.25
N GLY A 77 2.24 12.06 5.22
CA GLY A 77 2.05 11.01 4.25
C GLY A 77 1.90 9.67 4.97
N PHE A 78 1.33 8.69 4.28
CA PHE A 78 1.25 7.32 4.74
C PHE A 78 1.77 6.38 3.65
N PHE A 79 2.68 5.49 4.04
CA PHE A 79 3.09 4.33 3.28
C PHE A 79 2.58 3.08 4.01
N ILE A 80 1.60 2.42 3.42
CA ILE A 80 0.87 1.32 4.04
C ILE A 80 1.20 0.02 3.30
N ILE A 81 1.52 -1.04 4.05
CA ILE A 81 1.70 -2.38 3.52
C ILE A 81 0.65 -3.31 4.12
N ASN A 82 0.16 -4.25 3.31
CA ASN A 82 -0.57 -5.42 3.79
C ASN A 82 -0.13 -6.65 3.01
N ASP A 83 0.53 -7.58 3.69
CA ASP A 83 0.87 -8.88 3.14
C ASP A 83 -0.30 -9.85 3.33
N THR A 84 -1.05 -10.09 2.25
CA THR A 84 -2.17 -11.05 2.30
C THR A 84 -1.69 -12.50 2.18
N THR A 85 -0.43 -12.74 1.81
CA THR A 85 0.13 -14.10 1.69
C THR A 85 0.31 -14.76 3.06
N LYS A 86 0.52 -13.93 4.08
CA LYS A 86 0.45 -14.31 5.49
C LYS A 86 -1.02 -14.34 5.89
N GLY A 87 -1.61 -15.53 5.87
CA GLY A 87 -2.93 -15.72 6.46
C GLY A 87 -2.85 -15.59 7.98
N VAL A 88 -3.97 -15.25 8.61
CA VAL A 88 -4.18 -15.51 10.04
C VAL A 88 -3.96 -17.01 10.25
N GLU A 89 -2.89 -17.40 10.93
CA GLU A 89 -2.70 -18.78 11.36
C GLU A 89 -3.88 -19.15 12.27
N ASN A 90 -4.78 -19.97 11.77
CA ASN A 90 -5.62 -20.82 12.61
C ASN A 90 -5.53 -22.23 12.04
N CYS A 91 -4.69 -23.03 12.70
CA CYS A 91 -4.96 -24.43 13.02
C CYS A 91 -5.63 -25.31 11.95
N ASP A 92 -5.06 -25.44 10.75
CA ASP A 92 -5.43 -26.53 9.81
C ASP A 92 -4.36 -27.64 9.78
N ASN A 93 -3.84 -27.98 10.96
CA ASN A 93 -3.30 -29.31 11.24
C ASN A 93 -4.26 -30.02 12.20
N ASN A 94 -5.43 -30.44 11.72
CA ASN A 94 -5.99 -31.74 12.09
C ASN A 94 -7.20 -32.09 11.25
N ASN A 95 -7.18 -33.32 10.76
CA ASN A 95 -8.31 -34.01 10.17
C ASN A 95 -9.51 -34.06 11.12
N ASN A 96 -10.70 -34.04 10.52
CA ASN A 96 -12.02 -34.49 10.99
C ASN A 96 -13.05 -33.44 11.45
N SER A 97 -14.20 -33.56 10.76
CA SER A 97 -15.59 -33.44 11.23
C SER A 97 -16.10 -32.13 11.81
N GLY A 98 -17.04 -31.52 11.06
CA GLY A 98 -18.35 -31.13 11.59
C GLY A 98 -18.46 -29.79 12.34
N SER A 99 -19.51 -29.04 11.99
CA SER A 99 -20.13 -27.94 12.74
C SER A 99 -19.35 -26.63 12.93
N GLY A 100 -19.70 -25.68 12.06
CA GLY A 100 -19.67 -24.21 12.18
C GLY A 100 -19.12 -23.55 13.46
N SER A 101 -18.07 -22.76 13.26
CA SER A 101 -17.81 -21.51 13.98
C SER A 101 -16.78 -20.64 13.23
N GLY A 102 -17.31 -19.65 12.50
CA GLY A 102 -16.70 -18.38 12.07
C GLY A 102 -15.19 -18.25 11.85
N SER A 103 -14.68 -18.76 10.73
CA SER A 103 -13.50 -18.18 10.06
C SER A 103 -14.02 -17.31 8.90
N GLY A 104 -13.81 -16.00 8.97
CA GLY A 104 -14.17 -15.07 7.89
C GLY A 104 -13.45 -15.45 6.60
N SER A 105 -14.12 -15.32 5.46
CA SER A 105 -13.52 -15.60 4.16
C SER A 105 -12.53 -14.50 3.77
N ASP A 106 -11.25 -14.84 3.63
CA ASP A 106 -10.20 -13.93 3.10
C ASP A 106 -10.29 -13.71 1.59
N LYS A 107 -11.22 -14.40 0.92
CA LYS A 107 -11.44 -14.28 -0.52
C LYS A 107 -12.34 -13.10 -0.79
N CYS A 108 -11.89 -12.18 -1.63
CA CYS A 108 -12.70 -11.02 -1.98
C CYS A 108 -12.53 -10.59 -3.44
N VAL A 109 -13.61 -10.09 -4.03
CA VAL A 109 -13.61 -9.34 -5.28
C VAL A 109 -13.73 -7.87 -4.96
N ILE A 110 -12.73 -7.08 -5.37
CA ILE A 110 -12.66 -5.65 -5.11
C ILE A 110 -12.94 -4.89 -6.40
N PHE A 111 -14.09 -4.24 -6.45
CA PHE A 111 -14.56 -3.43 -7.56
C PHE A 111 -14.06 -2.00 -7.43
N GLY A 112 -13.52 -1.46 -8.52
CA GLY A 112 -13.27 -0.01 -8.61
C GLY A 112 -14.57 0.79 -8.53
N MET A 113 -14.46 2.05 -8.12
CA MET A 113 -15.60 2.96 -7.89
C MET A 113 -16.66 2.95 -9.00
N SER A 114 -16.26 2.87 -10.27
CA SER A 114 -17.18 2.90 -11.42
C SER A 114 -17.61 1.53 -11.95
N ARG A 115 -17.11 0.42 -11.38
CA ARG A 115 -17.33 -0.94 -11.90
C ARG A 115 -18.63 -1.57 -11.38
N LYS A 116 -19.38 -2.26 -12.24
CA LYS A 116 -20.64 -2.93 -11.88
C LYS A 116 -20.40 -4.43 -11.70
N ALA A 117 -20.94 -5.01 -10.62
CA ALA A 117 -20.69 -6.41 -10.28
C ALA A 117 -20.95 -7.37 -11.45
N LYS A 118 -22.14 -7.25 -12.07
CA LYS A 118 -22.60 -8.04 -13.22
C LYS A 118 -21.68 -8.04 -14.46
N GLU A 119 -20.83 -7.04 -14.63
CA GLU A 119 -19.90 -6.94 -15.77
C GLU A 119 -18.54 -7.61 -15.49
N HIS A 120 -18.30 -7.98 -14.24
CA HIS A 120 -16.97 -8.35 -13.75
C HIS A 120 -16.93 -9.69 -13.00
N ILE A 121 -18.07 -10.19 -12.53
CA ILE A 121 -18.17 -11.53 -11.93
C ILE A 121 -18.71 -12.55 -12.93
N ASN A 122 -18.32 -13.81 -12.77
CA ASN A 122 -18.70 -14.90 -13.67
C ASN A 122 -19.70 -15.88 -13.00
N ASP A 123 -19.23 -16.80 -12.15
CA ASP A 123 -20.07 -17.80 -11.48
C ASP A 123 -20.58 -17.29 -10.11
N THR A 124 -21.79 -16.73 -10.11
CA THR A 124 -22.42 -16.22 -8.88
C THR A 124 -22.74 -17.32 -7.86
N ASN A 125 -22.98 -18.56 -8.29
CA ASN A 125 -23.23 -19.68 -7.38
C ASN A 125 -21.95 -20.09 -6.68
N TYR A 126 -20.84 -20.13 -7.41
CA TYR A 126 -19.51 -20.35 -6.85
C TYR A 126 -19.15 -19.26 -5.83
N ILE A 127 -19.39 -17.99 -6.17
CA ILE A 127 -19.14 -16.85 -5.27
C ILE A 127 -19.91 -17.00 -3.95
N LYS A 128 -21.22 -17.29 -4.02
CA LYS A 128 -22.06 -17.51 -2.83
C LYS A 128 -21.58 -18.71 -2.00
N LYS A 129 -21.38 -19.86 -2.66
CA LYS A 129 -20.99 -21.11 -2.01
C LYS A 129 -19.66 -21.00 -1.27
N ASN A 130 -18.73 -20.20 -1.80
CA ASN A 130 -17.40 -20.00 -1.23
C ASN A 130 -17.30 -18.75 -0.34
N ASN A 131 -18.42 -18.10 -0.01
CA ASN A 131 -18.48 -16.89 0.81
C ASN A 131 -17.47 -15.80 0.35
N ILE A 132 -17.36 -15.58 -0.97
CA ILE A 132 -16.41 -14.59 -1.51
C ILE A 132 -17.01 -13.19 -1.31
N LEU A 133 -16.30 -12.36 -0.55
CA LEU A 133 -16.75 -11.01 -0.21
C LEU A 133 -16.70 -10.11 -1.44
N LEU A 134 -17.78 -9.38 -1.71
CA LEU A 134 -17.83 -8.41 -2.80
C LEU A 134 -17.69 -7.00 -2.22
N ILE A 135 -16.60 -6.31 -2.56
CA ILE A 135 -16.21 -5.02 -1.94
C ILE A 135 -16.13 -3.94 -3.02
N LYS A 136 -16.84 -2.84 -2.83
CA LYS A 136 -16.60 -1.60 -3.57
C LYS A 136 -15.51 -0.83 -2.85
N ARG A 137 -14.46 -0.40 -3.56
CA ARG A 137 -13.40 0.47 -2.99
C ARG A 137 -13.58 1.94 -3.37
N TYR A 138 -12.98 2.82 -2.56
CA TYR A 138 -13.01 4.27 -2.72
C TYR A 138 -12.14 4.83 -3.88
N THR A 139 -11.31 4.01 -4.51
CA THR A 139 -10.47 4.40 -5.66
C THR A 139 -11.04 3.96 -7.01
N GLY A 140 -10.59 4.60 -8.08
CA GLY A 140 -10.91 4.20 -9.47
C GLY A 140 -10.20 2.89 -9.87
N GLY A 141 -10.19 2.57 -11.17
CA GLY A 141 -9.45 1.42 -11.72
C GLY A 141 -10.30 0.18 -12.01
N GLY A 142 -9.62 -0.97 -12.18
CA GLY A 142 -10.24 -2.26 -12.53
C GLY A 142 -10.83 -3.02 -11.35
N THR A 143 -11.35 -4.22 -11.63
CA THR A 143 -11.77 -5.18 -10.61
C THR A 143 -10.64 -6.19 -10.39
N VAL A 144 -10.36 -6.53 -9.14
CA VAL A 144 -9.36 -7.54 -8.77
C VAL A 144 -9.99 -8.61 -7.88
N TYR A 145 -9.45 -9.82 -7.93
CA TYR A 145 -9.76 -10.89 -7.00
C TYR A 145 -8.53 -11.15 -6.16
N ILE A 146 -8.70 -11.19 -4.84
CA ILE A 146 -7.61 -11.44 -3.89
C ILE A 146 -8.00 -12.64 -3.04
N ASN A 147 -7.05 -13.58 -2.93
CA ASN A 147 -7.16 -14.81 -2.16
C ASN A 147 -5.77 -15.18 -1.62
N ARG A 148 -5.35 -14.46 -0.57
CA ARG A 148 -4.06 -14.67 0.12
C ARG A 148 -2.85 -14.77 -0.82
N ASN A 149 -2.78 -13.90 -1.80
CA ASN A 149 -1.86 -14.05 -2.92
C ASN A 149 -1.20 -12.75 -3.38
N CYS A 150 -1.41 -11.67 -2.63
CA CYS A 150 -0.94 -10.34 -2.98
C CYS A 150 -0.18 -9.68 -1.83
N ILE A 151 0.78 -8.84 -2.19
CA ILE A 151 1.33 -7.82 -1.31
C ILE A 151 0.74 -6.49 -1.76
N LEU A 152 0.06 -5.81 -0.86
CA LEU A 152 -0.59 -4.53 -1.13
C LEU A 152 0.29 -3.41 -0.61
N ALA A 153 0.54 -2.40 -1.44
CA ALA A 153 1.32 -1.21 -1.09
C ALA A 153 0.55 0.05 -1.45
N SER A 154 0.39 0.96 -0.50
CA SER A 154 -0.41 2.18 -0.68
C SER A 154 0.35 3.42 -0.24
N PHE A 155 0.30 4.46 -1.06
CA PHE A 155 0.83 5.78 -0.80
C PHE A 155 -0.32 6.77 -0.69
N ILE A 156 -0.49 7.37 0.49
CA ILE A 156 -1.39 8.49 0.71
C ILE A 156 -0.50 9.70 0.94
N LEU A 157 -0.45 10.62 -0.01
CA LEU A 157 0.51 11.73 0.01
C LEU A 157 -0.17 13.05 -0.34
N PRO A 158 0.34 14.18 0.16
CA PRO A 158 -0.15 15.48 -0.25
C PRO A 158 0.14 15.71 -1.74
N ASN A 159 -0.75 16.42 -2.43
CA ASN A 159 -0.62 16.71 -3.85
C ASN A 159 0.68 17.46 -4.19
N ASP A 160 1.23 18.18 -3.22
CA ASP A 160 2.46 18.96 -3.36
C ASP A 160 3.70 18.21 -2.81
N PHE A 161 3.60 16.89 -2.59
CA PHE A 161 4.75 16.03 -2.26
C PHE A 161 5.83 16.15 -3.34
N GLU A 162 5.44 16.17 -4.61
CA GLU A 162 6.33 16.37 -5.76
C GLU A 162 5.86 17.56 -6.61
N LYS A 163 6.10 18.77 -6.08
CA LYS A 163 5.62 20.05 -6.66
C LYS A 163 5.99 20.23 -8.13
N GLU A 164 7.20 19.81 -8.50
CA GLU A 164 7.75 20.03 -9.85
C GLU A 164 7.07 19.15 -10.90
N THR A 165 6.70 17.92 -10.54
CA THR A 165 6.13 16.96 -11.49
C THR A 165 4.67 17.23 -11.82
N LYS A 166 3.95 18.01 -10.98
CA LYS A 166 2.49 18.22 -11.05
C LYS A 166 1.74 16.91 -11.27
N LEU A 167 1.45 16.22 -10.17
CA LEU A 167 0.84 14.89 -10.22
C LEU A 167 -0.65 14.97 -10.60
N TYR A 168 -1.04 14.13 -11.55
CA TYR A 168 -2.39 13.98 -12.09
C TYR A 168 -2.71 12.48 -12.28
N PRO A 169 -4.00 12.10 -12.42
CA PRO A 169 -4.37 10.70 -12.67
C PRO A 169 -3.64 10.02 -13.84
N SER A 170 -3.25 10.77 -14.88
CA SER A 170 -2.58 10.22 -16.07
C SER A 170 -1.10 9.91 -15.87
N ASN A 171 -0.40 10.57 -14.94
CA ASN A 171 1.05 10.44 -14.78
C ASN A 171 1.47 9.81 -13.44
N ILE A 172 0.58 9.75 -12.45
CA ILE A 172 0.91 9.31 -11.09
C ILE A 172 1.44 7.87 -11.04
N SER A 173 0.91 6.94 -11.85
CA SER A 173 1.40 5.56 -11.86
C SER A 173 2.82 5.46 -12.43
N ASN A 174 3.13 6.21 -13.50
CA ASN A 174 4.49 6.31 -14.03
C ASN A 174 5.45 6.97 -13.02
N TRP A 175 4.99 8.04 -12.37
CA TRP A 175 5.76 8.72 -11.34
C TRP A 175 6.06 7.77 -10.18
N THR A 176 5.04 7.10 -9.63
CA THR A 176 5.19 6.15 -8.51
C THR A 176 6.18 5.04 -8.87
N PHE A 177 6.09 4.50 -10.10
CA PHE A 177 7.09 3.55 -10.60
C PHE A 177 8.50 4.14 -10.57
N ASN A 178 8.73 5.28 -11.23
CA ASN A 178 10.07 5.85 -11.34
C ASN A 178 10.62 6.40 -10.01
N TYR A 179 9.75 6.78 -9.08
CA TYR A 179 10.11 7.45 -7.84
C TYR A 179 10.29 6.44 -6.69
N PHE A 180 9.38 5.48 -6.53
CA PHE A 180 9.38 4.55 -5.40
C PHE A 180 9.78 3.12 -5.73
N PHE A 181 9.65 2.66 -6.98
CA PHE A 181 9.89 1.25 -7.31
C PHE A 181 11.13 1.02 -8.20
N LYS A 182 11.47 1.98 -9.06
CA LYS A 182 12.59 1.90 -10.00
C LYS A 182 13.97 2.26 -9.43
N PRO A 183 14.16 3.25 -8.53
CA PRO A 183 15.49 3.74 -8.11
C PRO A 183 16.37 2.77 -7.31
N PHE A 184 16.15 1.46 -7.44
CA PHE A 184 16.68 0.44 -6.54
C PHE A 184 18.17 0.19 -6.79
N ILE A 185 19.07 0.98 -6.19
CA ILE A 185 20.51 0.73 -6.13
C ILE A 185 20.89 0.62 -4.65
N GLN A 186 21.23 -0.58 -4.19
CA GLN A 186 21.44 -0.86 -2.76
C GLN A 186 22.68 -0.17 -2.16
N LYS A 187 23.59 0.35 -2.97
CA LYS A 187 24.74 1.17 -2.56
C LYS A 187 25.42 1.70 -3.82
N GLU A 188 25.54 3.01 -3.98
CA GLU A 188 26.74 3.53 -4.64
C GLU A 188 27.86 3.31 -3.63
N ASN A 189 28.78 2.38 -3.90
CA ASN A 189 30.01 2.34 -3.15
C ASN A 189 30.73 3.68 -3.39
N ASP A 190 30.67 4.59 -2.42
CA ASP A 190 31.48 5.81 -2.38
C ASP A 190 33.00 5.50 -2.27
N ASN A 191 33.39 4.23 -2.27
CA ASN A 191 34.77 3.81 -2.43
C ASN A 191 35.15 3.74 -3.91
N LYS A 192 35.34 4.91 -4.53
CA LYS A 192 36.39 5.04 -5.55
C LYS A 192 37.74 4.90 -4.85
N ASN A 193 38.14 3.67 -4.51
CA ASN A 193 39.54 3.34 -4.32
C ASN A 193 39.75 1.82 -4.34
N ASN A 194 40.48 1.42 -5.38
CA ASN A 194 41.41 0.29 -5.48
C ASN A 194 40.87 -1.15 -5.61
N ASN A 195 41.14 -1.65 -6.83
CA ASN A 195 41.70 -2.96 -7.17
C ASN A 195 40.81 -4.21 -7.11
N ASN A 196 40.49 -4.66 -8.34
CA ASN A 196 40.47 -6.06 -8.78
C ASN A 196 39.81 -7.08 -7.84
N ASN A 197 38.48 -7.10 -7.86
CA ASN A 197 37.71 -8.33 -7.97
C ASN A 197 36.32 -8.00 -8.53
N ASN A 198 36.04 -8.49 -9.74
CA ASN A 198 34.79 -8.29 -10.47
C ASN A 198 33.64 -9.11 -9.86
N ASN A 199 33.09 -8.65 -8.73
CA ASN A 199 31.73 -8.97 -8.30
C ASN A 199 31.12 -7.72 -7.66
N ASN A 200 30.73 -6.77 -8.50
CA ASN A 200 29.86 -5.66 -8.09
C ASN A 200 28.47 -6.21 -7.78
N ASN A 201 28.30 -6.82 -6.60
CA ASN A 201 27.03 -7.29 -6.06
C ASN A 201 26.19 -6.09 -5.60
N ASN A 202 25.80 -5.21 -6.52
CA ASN A 202 24.70 -4.28 -6.25
C ASN A 202 23.41 -5.12 -6.22
N GLU A 203 22.77 -5.34 -5.06
CA GLU A 203 21.51 -6.10 -5.01
C GLU A 203 20.35 -5.19 -5.43
N TYR A 204 19.95 -5.26 -6.70
CA TYR A 204 18.72 -4.65 -7.18
C TYR A 204 17.52 -5.45 -6.66
N THR A 205 16.40 -4.80 -6.33
CA THR A 205 15.16 -5.55 -6.01
C THR A 205 14.54 -6.19 -7.22
N PHE A 206 14.51 -5.42 -8.31
CA PHE A 206 13.97 -5.86 -9.57
C PHE A 206 15.08 -6.09 -10.57
N ASN A 207 14.94 -7.12 -11.37
CA ASN A 207 15.76 -7.28 -12.56
C ASN A 207 15.20 -6.41 -13.71
N LYS A 208 15.92 -6.34 -14.83
CA LYS A 208 15.58 -5.45 -15.98
C LYS A 208 14.22 -5.71 -16.64
N THR A 209 13.55 -6.83 -16.31
CA THR A 209 12.23 -7.15 -16.87
C THR A 209 11.08 -6.40 -16.20
N PHE A 210 11.29 -5.86 -14.99
CA PHE A 210 10.27 -5.08 -14.31
C PHE A 210 10.10 -3.70 -14.95
N GLN A 211 8.90 -3.42 -15.44
CA GLN A 211 8.60 -2.20 -16.19
C GLN A 211 7.24 -1.64 -15.79
N TYR A 212 7.07 -0.35 -16.09
CA TYR A 212 5.78 0.31 -16.10
C TYR A 212 5.19 0.24 -17.51
N TYR A 213 3.90 -0.09 -17.61
CA TYR A 213 3.18 -0.04 -18.87
C TYR A 213 1.75 0.45 -18.66
N GLU A 214 1.38 1.55 -19.32
CA GLU A 214 0.09 2.26 -19.19
C GLU A 214 -0.30 2.67 -17.77
N GLN A 215 -0.89 1.79 -16.97
CA GLN A 215 -1.25 2.02 -15.56
C GLN A 215 -0.89 0.82 -14.69
N ASP A 216 -0.16 -0.16 -15.24
CA ASP A 216 0.17 -1.40 -14.56
C ASP A 216 1.68 -1.53 -14.41
N PHE A 217 2.08 -2.34 -13.44
CA PHE A 217 3.44 -2.87 -13.39
C PHE A 217 3.47 -4.23 -14.07
N VAL A 218 4.48 -4.43 -14.91
CA VAL A 218 4.58 -5.57 -15.81
C VAL A 218 5.98 -6.20 -15.74
N CYS A 219 6.03 -7.48 -16.06
CA CYS A 219 7.26 -8.21 -16.35
C CYS A 219 7.32 -8.44 -17.87
N LYS A 220 8.39 -7.95 -18.50
CA LYS A 220 8.72 -8.24 -19.91
C LYS A 220 9.56 -9.50 -19.98
N ILE A 221 8.96 -10.62 -20.36
CA ILE A 221 9.62 -11.93 -20.43
C ILE A 221 10.28 -12.06 -21.81
N ASN A 222 11.61 -12.21 -21.84
CA ASN A 222 12.36 -12.43 -23.07
C ASN A 222 12.45 -13.92 -23.38
N ASP A 223 11.81 -14.33 -24.48
CA ASP A 223 12.27 -15.40 -25.38
C ASP A 223 11.51 -15.20 -26.71
N LYS A 224 12.11 -14.49 -27.66
CA LYS A 224 11.67 -14.30 -29.07
C LYS A 224 10.42 -13.45 -29.37
N ASN A 225 9.42 -13.32 -28.47
CA ASN A 225 8.13 -12.67 -28.77
C ASN A 225 7.72 -11.45 -27.89
N ASP A 226 8.62 -10.88 -27.07
CA ASP A 226 8.33 -9.69 -26.24
C ASP A 226 7.02 -9.78 -25.42
N ILE A 227 6.79 -10.91 -24.75
CA ILE A 227 5.55 -11.14 -23.99
C ILE A 227 5.56 -10.29 -22.71
N ILE A 228 4.60 -9.38 -22.60
CA ILE A 228 4.37 -8.54 -21.41
C ILE A 228 3.28 -9.16 -20.55
N LYS A 229 3.60 -9.49 -19.30
CA LYS A 229 2.63 -9.97 -18.30
C LYS A 229 2.50 -9.00 -17.14
N LYS A 230 1.28 -8.79 -16.67
CA LYS A 230 0.99 -7.93 -15.53
C LYS A 230 1.41 -8.61 -14.22
N VAL A 231 2.12 -7.87 -13.38
CA VAL A 231 2.58 -8.29 -12.04
C VAL A 231 2.04 -7.41 -10.92
N GLY A 232 1.62 -6.18 -11.25
CA GLY A 232 1.05 -5.23 -10.29
C GLY A 232 -0.09 -4.43 -10.92
N GLY A 233 -1.22 -4.37 -10.22
CA GLY A 233 -2.37 -3.54 -10.61
C GLY A 233 -2.44 -2.28 -9.78
N ASN A 234 -2.52 -1.12 -10.43
CA ASN A 234 -2.60 0.16 -9.73
C ASN A 234 -4.03 0.72 -9.72
N ALA A 235 -4.35 1.46 -8.67
CA ALA A 235 -5.54 2.27 -8.57
C ALA A 235 -5.28 3.52 -7.72
N GLN A 236 -6.08 4.55 -7.95
CA GLN A 236 -5.79 5.89 -7.41
C GLN A 236 -7.06 6.71 -7.19
N ALA A 237 -6.95 7.70 -6.33
CA ALA A 237 -7.96 8.74 -6.08
C ALA A 237 -7.26 10.09 -5.81
N PHE A 238 -7.93 11.18 -6.15
CA PHE A 238 -7.45 12.54 -5.91
C PHE A 238 -8.51 13.34 -5.17
N SER A 239 -8.03 14.16 -4.24
CA SER A 239 -8.79 15.19 -3.54
C SER A 239 -8.08 16.52 -3.72
N LYS A 240 -8.61 17.57 -3.09
CA LYS A 240 -8.03 18.92 -3.16
C LYS A 240 -6.57 18.96 -2.70
N ASP A 241 -6.26 18.33 -1.56
CA ASP A 241 -4.97 18.45 -0.90
C ASP A 241 -4.13 17.16 -0.95
N TYR A 242 -4.75 16.00 -1.22
CA TYR A 242 -4.12 14.68 -1.17
C TYR A 242 -4.48 13.80 -2.36
N PHE A 243 -3.61 12.83 -2.64
CA PHE A 243 -3.90 11.68 -3.50
C PHE A 243 -3.65 10.37 -2.76
N VAL A 244 -4.26 9.30 -3.29
CA VAL A 244 -3.86 7.92 -2.99
C VAL A 244 -3.45 7.22 -4.26
N HIS A 245 -2.36 6.46 -4.20
CA HIS A 245 -1.98 5.46 -5.19
C HIS A 245 -1.71 4.16 -4.46
N HIS A 246 -2.38 3.08 -4.86
CA HIS A 246 -2.12 1.76 -4.32
C HIS A 246 -1.88 0.72 -5.41
N THR A 247 -1.03 -0.25 -5.09
CA THR A 247 -0.61 -1.33 -5.96
C THR A 247 -0.91 -2.66 -5.30
N SER A 248 -1.55 -3.56 -6.05
CA SER A 248 -1.63 -4.98 -5.69
C SER A 248 -0.58 -5.77 -6.44
N PHE A 249 0.53 -6.10 -5.78
CA PHE A 249 1.58 -6.97 -6.33
C PHE A 249 1.14 -8.43 -6.21
N ILE A 250 1.11 -9.13 -7.34
CA ILE A 250 0.72 -10.53 -7.39
C ILE A 250 1.91 -11.37 -6.93
N TRP A 251 1.81 -12.05 -5.80
CA TRP A 251 2.87 -12.92 -5.28
C TRP A 251 2.66 -14.38 -5.74
N ASN A 252 1.47 -14.92 -5.53
CA ASN A 252 1.14 -16.31 -5.87
C ASN A 252 -0.01 -16.40 -6.89
N LEU A 253 0.03 -17.40 -7.77
CA LEU A 253 -0.98 -17.61 -8.83
C LEU A 253 -1.52 -19.04 -8.89
N ASN A 254 -1.57 -19.72 -7.75
CA ASN A 254 -1.78 -21.17 -7.70
C ASN A 254 -3.24 -21.59 -7.98
N LYS A 255 -4.15 -20.66 -8.33
CA LYS A 255 -5.59 -20.90 -8.46
C LYS A 255 -6.23 -20.16 -9.66
N PHE A 256 -5.62 -20.24 -10.85
CA PHE A 256 -6.18 -19.61 -12.06
C PHE A 256 -7.62 -20.05 -12.37
N GLU A 257 -7.95 -21.32 -12.16
CA GLU A 257 -9.31 -21.82 -12.37
C GLU A 257 -10.33 -21.11 -11.47
N GLU A 258 -9.94 -20.77 -10.24
CA GLU A 258 -10.80 -19.99 -9.33
C GLU A 258 -10.94 -18.55 -9.82
N ILE A 259 -9.85 -17.93 -10.30
CA ILE A 259 -9.91 -16.59 -10.90
C ILE A 259 -10.89 -16.57 -12.08
N GLU A 260 -10.88 -17.58 -12.95
CA GLU A 260 -11.79 -17.66 -14.11
C GLU A 260 -13.24 -17.97 -13.72
N LYS A 261 -13.46 -18.73 -12.63
CA LYS A 261 -14.80 -18.92 -12.05
C LYS A 261 -15.34 -17.65 -11.40
N VAL A 262 -14.47 -16.84 -10.80
CA VAL A 262 -14.89 -15.65 -10.05
C VAL A 262 -14.98 -14.41 -10.94
N LEU A 263 -13.99 -14.18 -11.79
CA LEU A 263 -13.87 -12.97 -12.61
C LEU A 263 -14.11 -13.23 -14.09
N SER A 264 -15.01 -12.44 -14.67
CA SER A 264 -15.17 -12.35 -16.12
C SER A 264 -13.97 -11.70 -16.78
N ASN A 265 -13.71 -12.05 -18.04
CA ASN A 265 -12.76 -11.27 -18.85
C ASN A 265 -13.32 -9.85 -19.05
N PRO A 266 -12.55 -8.80 -18.72
CA PRO A 266 -13.06 -7.43 -18.72
C PRO A 266 -13.37 -6.95 -20.13
N LEU A 267 -14.59 -6.43 -20.35
CA LEU A 267 -15.00 -5.81 -21.62
C LEU A 267 -14.11 -4.61 -21.98
N LYS A 268 -13.81 -3.76 -21.00
CA LYS A 268 -12.85 -2.65 -21.12
C LYS A 268 -11.52 -3.06 -20.51
N GLN A 269 -10.53 -3.27 -21.37
CA GLN A 269 -9.18 -3.74 -21.03
C GLN A 269 -8.10 -2.87 -21.69
N PRO A 270 -6.89 -2.81 -21.13
CA PRO A 270 -5.78 -2.12 -21.78
C PRO A 270 -5.40 -2.84 -23.08
N SER A 271 -4.90 -2.09 -24.08
CA SER A 271 -4.62 -2.63 -25.42
C SER A 271 -3.62 -3.79 -25.36
N TYR A 272 -2.60 -3.69 -24.50
CA TYR A 272 -1.58 -4.73 -24.35
C TYR A 272 -2.09 -6.02 -23.71
N ARG A 273 -3.29 -6.04 -23.10
CA ARG A 273 -3.92 -7.31 -22.69
C ARG A 273 -4.22 -8.18 -23.90
N ASN A 274 -4.55 -7.56 -25.04
CA ASN A 274 -4.81 -8.24 -26.30
C ASN A 274 -5.81 -9.41 -26.15
N LYS A 275 -6.89 -9.19 -25.38
CA LYS A 275 -7.95 -10.18 -25.10
C LYS A 275 -7.47 -11.49 -24.46
N ARG A 276 -6.24 -11.56 -23.95
CA ARG A 276 -5.74 -12.70 -23.18
C ARG A 276 -6.64 -12.97 -21.98
N ASN A 277 -6.87 -14.26 -21.71
CA ASN A 277 -7.48 -14.71 -20.46
C ASN A 277 -6.56 -14.33 -19.28
N HIS A 278 -7.04 -14.53 -18.05
CA HIS A 278 -6.27 -14.15 -16.86
C HIS A 278 -4.93 -14.90 -16.79
N LYS A 279 -4.92 -16.22 -17.08
CA LYS A 279 -3.72 -17.08 -17.06
C LYS A 279 -2.59 -16.58 -17.98
N ASP A 280 -2.93 -16.09 -19.16
CA ASP A 280 -1.97 -15.62 -20.16
C ASP A 280 -1.58 -14.15 -19.95
N PHE A 281 -2.40 -13.40 -19.21
CA PHE A 281 -2.20 -11.96 -18.99
C PHE A 281 -1.36 -11.63 -17.75
N ILE A 282 -1.53 -12.36 -16.65
CA ILE A 282 -0.88 -12.05 -15.37
C ILE A 282 0.24 -13.05 -15.04
N THR A 283 1.21 -12.61 -14.23
CA THR A 283 2.26 -13.46 -13.64
C THR A 283 2.63 -12.95 -12.24
N SER A 284 3.38 -13.76 -11.49
CA SER A 284 3.91 -13.36 -10.18
C SER A 284 5.00 -12.29 -10.33
N ILE A 285 5.07 -11.37 -9.37
CA ILE A 285 6.12 -10.37 -9.21
C ILE A 285 7.51 -11.02 -9.11
N ASP A 286 7.61 -12.25 -8.59
CA ASP A 286 8.83 -13.04 -8.50
C ASP A 286 9.51 -13.22 -9.86
N SER A 287 8.73 -13.19 -10.95
CA SER A 287 9.24 -13.28 -12.32
C SER A 287 10.16 -12.10 -12.70
N CYS A 288 10.08 -10.98 -11.99
CA CYS A 288 10.89 -9.79 -12.21
C CYS A 288 11.69 -9.34 -10.98
N LEU A 289 11.65 -10.09 -9.88
CA LEU A 289 12.51 -9.87 -8.72
C LEU A 289 13.93 -10.37 -8.97
N HIS A 290 14.88 -9.84 -8.22
CA HIS A 290 16.20 -10.43 -8.10
C HIS A 290 16.13 -11.73 -7.30
N LYS A 291 16.99 -12.70 -7.64
CA LYS A 291 16.94 -14.06 -7.08
C LYS A 291 17.10 -14.12 -5.56
N SER A 292 17.70 -13.11 -4.94
CA SER A 292 17.84 -13.04 -3.48
C SER A 292 16.52 -12.70 -2.76
N ILE A 293 15.53 -12.18 -3.48
CA ILE A 293 14.22 -11.76 -2.98
C ILE A 293 13.19 -12.80 -3.40
N ASP A 294 13.12 -13.84 -2.58
CA ASP A 294 12.33 -15.06 -2.79
C ASP A 294 11.14 -15.17 -1.82
N THR A 295 10.97 -14.18 -0.94
CA THR A 295 9.93 -14.17 0.10
C THR A 295 9.25 -12.80 0.21
N PRO A 296 7.96 -12.77 0.60
CA PRO A 296 7.22 -11.53 0.84
C PRO A 296 7.95 -10.59 1.82
N ASP A 297 8.52 -11.16 2.89
CA ASP A 297 9.23 -10.39 3.91
C ASP A 297 10.46 -9.67 3.35
N LYS A 298 11.29 -10.36 2.57
CA LYS A 298 12.44 -9.71 1.92
C LYS A 298 11.99 -8.63 0.95
N PHE A 299 10.92 -8.87 0.20
CA PHE A 299 10.38 -7.86 -0.72
C PHE A 299 9.89 -6.61 0.02
N ILE A 300 9.13 -6.79 1.10
CA ILE A 300 8.62 -5.70 1.93
C ILE A 300 9.78 -4.94 2.59
N GLN A 301 10.76 -5.65 3.16
CA GLN A 301 11.97 -5.04 3.73
C GLN A 301 12.65 -4.14 2.70
N HIS A 302 12.89 -4.65 1.50
CA HIS A 302 13.49 -3.89 0.41
C HIS A 302 12.66 -2.66 0.00
N LEU A 303 11.32 -2.75 -0.04
CA LEU A 303 10.45 -1.60 -0.29
C LEU A 303 10.60 -0.51 0.77
N VAL A 304 10.67 -0.89 2.04
CA VAL A 304 10.80 0.06 3.16
C VAL A 304 12.19 0.71 3.17
N GLU A 305 13.26 -0.06 2.96
CA GLU A 305 14.62 0.47 2.85
C GLU A 305 14.75 1.46 1.68
N ASN A 306 14.15 1.15 0.54
CA ASN A 306 14.14 2.05 -0.60
C ASN A 306 13.35 3.33 -0.33
N MET A 307 12.27 3.27 0.44
CA MET A 307 11.54 4.47 0.86
C MET A 307 12.45 5.44 1.64
N LYS A 308 13.24 4.91 2.58
CA LYS A 308 14.23 5.72 3.32
C LYS A 308 15.27 6.32 2.39
N TYR A 309 15.79 5.54 1.44
CA TYR A 309 16.74 6.03 0.44
C TYR A 309 16.16 7.19 -0.39
N VAL A 310 14.94 7.03 -0.91
CA VAL A 310 14.25 8.04 -1.73
C VAL A 310 14.01 9.32 -0.93
N LEU A 311 13.55 9.21 0.32
CA LEU A 311 13.35 10.36 1.20
C LEU A 311 14.68 11.07 1.55
N ASN A 312 15.76 10.32 1.81
CA ASN A 312 17.08 10.90 2.03
C ASN A 312 17.56 11.68 0.79
N LYS A 313 17.36 11.15 -0.42
CA LYS A 313 17.66 11.86 -1.68
C LYS A 313 16.82 13.14 -1.80
N LYS A 314 15.52 13.07 -1.50
CA LYS A 314 14.63 14.24 -1.51
C LYS A 314 15.08 15.31 -0.53
N ASN A 315 15.43 14.93 0.70
CA ASN A 315 15.90 15.84 1.74
C ASN A 315 17.25 16.50 1.39
N LYS A 316 18.14 15.80 0.67
CA LYS A 316 19.39 16.40 0.16
C LYS A 316 19.14 17.50 -0.87
N LEU A 317 18.08 17.37 -1.67
CA LEU A 317 17.74 18.32 -2.74
C LEU A 317 16.90 19.51 -2.25
N ASN A 318 16.15 19.36 -1.15
CA ASN A 318 15.27 20.40 -0.63
C ASN A 318 15.79 20.98 0.70
N LYS A 319 16.16 22.28 0.68
CA LYS A 319 16.67 22.98 1.86
C LYS A 319 15.58 23.55 2.78
N ASN A 320 14.33 23.63 2.30
CA ASN A 320 13.23 24.31 2.99
C ASN A 320 12.20 23.35 3.58
N GLU A 321 12.13 22.11 3.09
CA GLU A 321 11.22 21.08 3.60
C GLU A 321 11.98 19.77 3.80
N ILE A 322 11.88 19.18 4.99
CA ILE A 322 12.48 17.90 5.35
C ILE A 322 11.38 16.89 5.64
N TRP A 323 11.51 15.68 5.09
CA TRP A 323 10.61 14.55 5.33
C TRP A 323 11.26 13.52 6.26
N PHE A 324 10.64 13.27 7.41
CA PHE A 324 11.00 12.19 8.33
C PHE A 324 10.24 10.91 7.97
N PHE A 325 10.90 9.77 8.05
CA PHE A 325 10.29 8.47 7.84
C PHE A 325 10.07 7.77 9.17
N ASN A 326 8.83 7.73 9.63
CA ASN A 326 8.49 7.23 10.96
C ASN A 326 7.67 5.94 10.86
N ASN A 327 7.82 5.03 11.81
CA ASN A 327 7.04 3.79 11.88
C ASN A 327 5.97 3.88 12.96
N ILE A 328 4.73 3.50 12.64
CA ILE A 328 3.69 3.22 13.64
C ILE A 328 3.59 1.70 13.77
N GLN A 329 4.12 1.17 14.87
CA GLN A 329 4.02 -0.23 15.23
C GLN A 329 2.82 -0.45 16.14
N PHE A 330 1.92 -1.33 15.73
CA PHE A 330 0.83 -1.76 16.60
C PHE A 330 1.29 -2.94 17.45
N ASN A 331 0.93 -2.93 18.73
CA ASN A 331 1.25 -3.99 19.67
C ASN A 331 0.47 -5.27 19.30
N ASN A 332 1.01 -6.10 18.40
CA ASN A 332 0.61 -7.49 18.15
C ASN A 332 1.87 -8.33 17.87
N GLU A 333 1.84 -9.61 18.24
CA GLU A 333 3.01 -10.51 18.28
C GLU A 333 3.60 -10.85 16.89
N ASP A 334 2.83 -10.64 15.81
CA ASP A 334 3.23 -10.95 14.42
C ASP A 334 3.73 -9.73 13.64
N ASN A 335 4.60 -8.93 14.26
CA ASN A 335 5.32 -7.92 13.51
C ASN A 335 6.22 -8.61 12.48
N LEU A 336 6.32 -8.02 11.27
CA LEU A 336 7.34 -8.39 10.28
C LEU A 336 8.67 -8.65 11.00
N PRO A 337 9.43 -9.72 10.67
CA PRO A 337 10.75 -9.92 11.25
C PRO A 337 11.47 -8.58 11.17
N LEU A 338 11.90 -8.08 12.35
CA LEU A 338 12.38 -6.72 12.57
C LEU A 338 13.02 -6.20 11.29
N ILE A 339 12.48 -5.14 10.71
CA ILE A 339 13.20 -4.40 9.67
C ILE A 339 14.52 -3.99 10.33
N THR A 340 15.59 -4.73 10.03
CA THR A 340 16.86 -4.70 10.75
C THR A 340 17.67 -3.53 10.22
N GLY A 341 17.55 -2.37 10.88
CA GLY A 341 18.39 -1.20 10.63
C GLY A 341 17.75 0.12 11.04
N ASP A 342 18.56 1.18 11.08
CA ASP A 342 18.15 2.59 11.30
C ASP A 342 17.35 3.16 10.10
N VAL A 343 16.37 2.41 9.59
CA VAL A 343 15.54 2.78 8.43
C VAL A 343 14.56 3.89 8.81
N PHE A 344 14.02 3.85 10.01
CA PHE A 344 13.07 4.83 10.52
C PHE A 344 13.76 5.87 11.38
N ASP A 345 13.38 7.13 11.21
CA ASP A 345 13.83 8.23 12.07
C ASP A 345 13.23 8.12 13.47
N GLN A 346 11.99 7.63 13.57
CA GLN A 346 11.30 7.37 14.84
C GLN A 346 10.35 6.17 14.73
N ILE A 347 10.20 5.43 15.83
CA ILE A 347 9.27 4.31 15.95
C ILE A 347 8.28 4.62 17.09
N TYR A 348 6.99 4.48 16.80
CA TYR A 348 5.91 4.70 17.74
C TYR A 348 5.19 3.37 17.99
N ALA A 349 5.29 2.86 19.22
CA ALA A 349 4.47 1.74 19.68
C ALA A 349 3.08 2.26 20.11
N VAL A 350 2.04 1.76 19.45
CA VAL A 350 0.67 2.25 19.57
C VAL A 350 -0.29 1.07 19.73
N ASP A 351 -1.39 1.30 20.45
CA ASP A 351 -2.46 0.31 20.59
C ASP A 351 -3.24 0.15 19.27
N LEU A 352 -3.52 -1.09 18.87
CA LEU A 352 -4.27 -1.38 17.64
C LEU A 352 -5.65 -0.71 17.61
N ARG A 353 -6.26 -0.45 18.78
CA ARG A 353 -7.54 0.28 18.92
C ARG A 353 -7.51 1.67 18.28
N LEU A 354 -6.33 2.28 18.11
CA LEU A 354 -6.22 3.56 17.43
C LEU A 354 -6.73 3.51 15.98
N LEU A 355 -6.54 2.39 15.28
CA LEU A 355 -7.09 2.20 13.92
C LEU A 355 -8.61 2.24 13.93
N LYS A 356 -9.24 1.61 14.93
CA LYS A 356 -10.69 1.64 15.13
C LYS A 356 -11.17 3.06 15.42
N GLU A 357 -10.46 3.80 16.27
CA GLU A 357 -10.77 5.22 16.55
C GLU A 357 -10.74 6.09 15.28
N ILE A 358 -9.73 5.92 14.42
CA ILE A 358 -9.61 6.65 13.15
C ILE A 358 -10.82 6.40 12.25
N VAL A 359 -11.18 5.13 12.07
CA VAL A 359 -12.30 4.74 11.20
C VAL A 359 -13.63 5.20 11.79
N HIS A 360 -13.86 5.01 13.09
CA HIS A 360 -15.06 5.49 13.78
C HIS A 360 -15.19 7.01 13.70
N PHE A 361 -14.10 7.75 13.86
CA PHE A 361 -14.13 9.19 13.71
C PHE A 361 -14.53 9.59 12.29
N TYR A 362 -13.93 8.98 11.25
CA TYR A 362 -14.29 9.25 9.87
C TYR A 362 -15.77 8.97 9.57
N ILE A 363 -16.28 7.80 9.96
CA ILE A 363 -17.65 7.37 9.67
C ILE A 363 -18.69 8.25 10.38
N ASN A 364 -18.38 8.76 11.57
CA ASN A 364 -19.29 9.60 12.35
C ASN A 364 -19.06 11.11 12.15
N ASN A 365 -18.06 11.53 11.38
CA ASN A 365 -17.79 12.93 11.10
C ASN A 365 -18.85 13.49 10.14
N ASN A 366 -19.60 14.52 10.57
CA ASN A 366 -20.72 15.07 9.79
C ASN A 366 -20.33 15.60 8.42
N ASP A 367 -19.12 16.15 8.27
CA ASP A 367 -18.64 16.75 7.01
C ASP A 367 -18.10 15.70 6.05
N LEU A 368 -17.62 14.56 6.57
CA LEU A 368 -16.91 13.54 5.79
C LEU A 368 -17.69 12.25 5.59
N LYS A 369 -18.67 11.93 6.43
CA LYS A 369 -19.41 10.65 6.38
C LYS A 369 -20.03 10.35 5.02
N ASN A 370 -20.48 11.39 4.30
CA ASN A 370 -21.08 11.26 2.97
C ASN A 370 -20.06 10.95 1.87
N LEU A 371 -18.76 11.06 2.15
CA LEU A 371 -17.68 10.73 1.22
C LEU A 371 -17.31 9.24 1.25
N ARG A 372 -17.86 8.49 2.21
CA ARG A 372 -17.59 7.06 2.39
C ARG A 372 -17.99 6.26 1.15
N SER A 373 -16.99 5.62 0.55
CA SER A 373 -17.14 4.91 -0.71
C SER A 373 -16.62 3.47 -0.67
N THR A 374 -16.03 3.05 0.44
CA THR A 374 -15.74 1.63 0.72
C THR A 374 -16.93 0.97 1.41
N TYR A 375 -17.49 -0.06 0.78
CA TYR A 375 -18.66 -0.80 1.29
C TYR A 375 -18.81 -2.18 0.63
N PHE A 376 -19.57 -3.05 1.27
CA PHE A 376 -19.93 -4.36 0.72
C PHE A 376 -21.03 -4.30 -0.33
N LEU A 377 -20.98 -5.24 -1.26
CA LEU A 377 -21.99 -5.50 -2.28
C LEU A 377 -22.63 -6.88 -2.08
N ASP A 378 -23.90 -7.03 -2.46
CA ASP A 378 -24.45 -8.35 -2.77
C ASP A 378 -24.01 -8.82 -4.17
N ILE A 379 -24.39 -10.05 -4.52
CA ILE A 379 -24.10 -10.66 -5.83
C ILE A 379 -24.76 -9.96 -7.02
N TYR A 380 -25.78 -9.13 -6.79
CA TYR A 380 -26.44 -8.32 -7.82
C TYR A 380 -25.75 -6.95 -7.98
N GLY A 381 -24.83 -6.61 -7.07
CA GLY A 381 -24.09 -5.34 -7.06
C GLY A 381 -24.80 -4.23 -6.27
N ASN A 382 -25.76 -4.55 -5.42
CA ASN A 382 -26.38 -3.59 -4.52
C ASN A 382 -25.53 -3.40 -3.26
N LYS A 383 -25.47 -2.18 -2.74
CA LYS A 383 -24.83 -1.90 -1.46
C LYS A 383 -25.58 -2.62 -0.32
N VAL A 384 -24.84 -3.28 0.56
CA VAL A 384 -25.38 -4.00 1.73
C VAL A 384 -24.74 -3.50 3.03
N SER A 385 -25.31 -3.88 4.17
CA SER A 385 -24.80 -3.53 5.50
C SER A 385 -23.49 -4.28 5.83
N GLU A 386 -22.75 -3.78 6.82
CA GLU A 386 -21.54 -4.46 7.33
C GLU A 386 -21.82 -5.86 7.86
N SER A 387 -23.02 -6.07 8.40
CA SER A 387 -23.49 -7.35 8.94
C SER A 387 -23.95 -8.36 7.88
N PHE A 388 -23.93 -7.99 6.59
CA PHE A 388 -24.42 -8.86 5.51
C PHE A 388 -23.57 -10.12 5.35
N TYR A 389 -22.26 -9.98 5.46
CA TYR A 389 -21.34 -11.09 5.48
C TYR A 389 -21.06 -11.49 6.93
N ASN A 390 -20.90 -12.79 7.20
CA ASN A 390 -20.41 -13.29 8.48
C ASN A 390 -18.88 -13.05 8.58
N PHE A 391 -18.50 -11.78 8.54
CA PHE A 391 -17.13 -11.28 8.52
C PHE A 391 -16.82 -10.67 9.90
N ASN A 392 -15.92 -11.31 10.65
CA ASN A 392 -15.49 -10.82 11.95
C ASN A 392 -14.45 -9.71 11.77
N SER A 393 -14.89 -8.45 11.74
CA SER A 393 -14.01 -7.29 11.60
C SER A 393 -13.55 -6.78 12.96
N PHE A 394 -12.24 -6.62 13.13
CA PHE A 394 -11.65 -5.85 14.24
C PHE A 394 -12.08 -4.37 14.23
N ILE A 395 -12.19 -3.77 13.03
CA ILE A 395 -12.49 -2.35 12.90
C ILE A 395 -13.97 -2.04 13.16
N ILE A 396 -14.89 -2.91 12.76
CA ILE A 396 -16.34 -2.66 12.87
C ILE A 396 -16.91 -3.13 14.21
N ASN A 397 -16.43 -4.27 14.74
CA ASN A 397 -16.92 -4.85 16.00
C ASN A 397 -16.34 -4.13 17.20
#